data_AF-A0A8H4Y810-F1
#
_entry.id   AF-A0A8H4Y810-F1
#
_cell.length_a   1.000
_cell.length_b   1.000
_cell.length_c   1.000
_cell.angle_alpha   90.00
_cell.angle_beta   90.00
_cell.angle_gamma   90.00
#
_symmetry.space_group_name_H-M   'P 1'
#
loop_
_entity.id
_entity.type
_entity.pdbx_description
1 polymer ?
#
loop_
_entity_poly.entity_id
_entity_poly.type
_entity_poly.pdbx_seq_one_letter_code
_entity_poly.pdbx_strand_id
1 'polypeptide(L)'
;MESSISSSDASSSRPWRCSAATTDPVLRNTLRYTISAHEYAALHKYILSRSRVLRRATPTPNRVEKALQPPKGGDDYNARTVRHALRVFVVTFLGMKGWDVVAKRMGKDESNASVNKKPFYKSPALRLSISLSTILLLYRILFRFFTRLRVHLLDPQVEPFRARNPRTAAMLTSPSAPAIGASFAGLALGIYPAQKMRVTIAIYTIFRALEFAYNFCEADGLIWGRKNGVKRERPWWFGSWMLQPFAFGQLLHAAVFDRDCFPKPYGDLIFKSSSAYLHPRPQDWPSALRWPQTSQIVDSLAQMARLNWPAYISPTLFPNKEVLPPSLSAIGPLTSRAHPLITSLSCATLHPGDPSCARTYLTFWLQSFPPLARFFVAVFSALTVIPRFSQLYHNPLATLQRIITKALRTSTFATGALSTVWASICFFQTWLPRHVLATQRFFLGGFFAGLWAFVERKNGRGLFLYSARASVDSLWKVGVKRRWWKSMKGGDVWVFMLALMVTGVVYEKDAQAIRETNWRKGVSWLQGQGWRDWGAEVDENEDEDEEGQEKEA
;
A
#
# COMPACT_ATOMS: atom_id res chain seq x y z
N MET A 1 -87.96 -62.98 -15.04
CA MET A 1 -87.07 -62.67 -16.17
C MET A 1 -85.92 -61.87 -15.60
N GLU A 2 -84.93 -62.57 -15.03
CA GLU A 2 -83.71 -63.05 -15.72
C GLU A 2 -82.66 -61.93 -15.72
N SER A 3 -81.70 -61.98 -14.78
CA SER A 3 -80.32 -62.49 -14.95
C SER A 3 -79.43 -61.43 -15.62
N SER A 4 -78.21 -61.09 -15.20
CA SER A 4 -77.15 -61.89 -14.58
C SER A 4 -76.00 -60.98 -14.05
N ILE A 5 -75.56 -61.30 -12.83
CA ILE A 5 -74.20 -61.38 -12.25
C ILE A 5 -73.00 -60.78 -13.03
N SER A 6 -72.20 -59.95 -12.33
CA SER A 6 -70.74 -60.10 -12.26
C SER A 6 -70.13 -59.21 -11.15
N SER A 7 -69.66 -59.87 -10.09
CA SER A 7 -68.89 -59.32 -8.98
C SER A 7 -67.39 -59.44 -9.26
N SER A 8 -66.61 -58.40 -8.95
CA SER A 8 -65.23 -58.59 -8.47
C SER A 8 -64.79 -57.39 -7.63
N ASP A 9 -64.54 -57.69 -6.35
CA ASP A 9 -63.89 -56.81 -5.38
C ASP A 9 -62.46 -56.49 -5.81
N ALA A 10 -62.07 -55.21 -5.68
CA ALA A 10 -60.67 -54.80 -5.65
C ALA A 10 -60.44 -53.85 -4.47
N SER A 11 -59.89 -54.43 -3.41
CA SER A 11 -59.40 -53.82 -2.18
C SER A 11 -58.60 -52.54 -2.41
N SER A 12 -58.94 -51.51 -1.63
CA SER A 12 -58.21 -50.26 -1.48
C SER A 12 -56.76 -50.48 -1.05
N SER A 13 -55.81 -50.10 -1.91
CA SER A 13 -54.42 -49.88 -1.51
C SER A 13 -54.11 -48.38 -1.56
N ARG A 14 -53.97 -47.78 -0.37
CA ARG A 14 -53.42 -46.44 -0.21
C ARG A 14 -51.98 -46.43 -0.72
N PRO A 15 -51.58 -45.53 -1.64
CA PRO A 15 -50.18 -45.40 -1.96
C PRO A 15 -49.45 -44.80 -0.76
N TRP A 16 -48.51 -45.59 -0.24
CA TRP A 16 -47.50 -45.17 0.71
C TRP A 16 -46.83 -43.87 0.22
N ARG A 17 -46.95 -42.81 1.02
CA ARG A 17 -46.07 -41.65 0.90
C ARG A 17 -44.67 -42.11 1.29
N CYS A 18 -43.87 -42.53 0.30
CA CYS A 18 -42.44 -42.61 0.46
C CYS A 18 -41.93 -41.23 0.87
N SER A 19 -41.45 -41.12 2.10
CA SER A 19 -40.78 -39.93 2.63
C SER A 19 -39.61 -39.60 1.72
N ALA A 20 -39.77 -38.63 0.83
CA ALA A 20 -38.64 -37.95 0.24
C ALA A 20 -37.78 -37.48 1.42
N ALA A 21 -36.58 -38.02 1.57
CA ALA A 21 -35.66 -37.68 2.65
C ALA A 21 -35.50 -36.16 2.70
N THR A 22 -36.26 -35.53 3.60
CA THR A 22 -36.27 -34.11 3.85
C THR A 22 -34.92 -33.84 4.49
N THR A 23 -34.04 -33.22 3.72
CA THR A 23 -32.79 -32.71 4.28
C THR A 23 -33.18 -31.75 5.39
N ASP A 24 -32.68 -31.98 6.60
CA ASP A 24 -32.96 -31.15 7.77
C ASP A 24 -32.80 -29.67 7.38
N PRO A 25 -33.82 -28.81 7.60
CA PRO A 25 -33.76 -27.40 7.24
C PRO A 25 -32.56 -26.68 7.86
N VAL A 26 -32.13 -27.10 9.06
CA VAL A 26 -30.94 -26.56 9.71
C VAL A 26 -29.69 -26.94 8.93
N LEU A 27 -29.53 -28.22 8.60
CA LEU A 27 -28.42 -28.72 7.79
C LEU A 27 -28.39 -28.04 6.40
N ARG A 28 -29.54 -27.90 5.74
CA ARG A 28 -29.67 -27.21 4.45
C ARG A 28 -29.19 -25.76 4.54
N ASN A 29 -29.62 -25.03 5.56
CA ASN A 29 -29.18 -23.66 5.78
C ASN A 29 -27.68 -23.60 6.08
N THR A 30 -27.16 -24.45 6.96
CA THR A 30 -25.72 -24.48 7.25
C THR A 30 -24.87 -24.76 6.01
N LEU A 31 -25.28 -25.69 5.15
CA LEU A 31 -24.59 -25.99 3.89
C LEU A 31 -24.65 -24.80 2.92
N ARG A 32 -25.79 -24.11 2.84
CA ARG A 32 -25.97 -22.91 2.02
C ARG A 32 -25.04 -21.75 2.42
N TYR A 33 -24.81 -21.58 3.72
CA TYR A 33 -23.93 -20.53 4.23
C TYR A 33 -22.44 -20.90 4.25
N THR A 34 -22.09 -22.19 4.13
CA THR A 34 -20.69 -22.65 4.25
C THR A 34 -20.06 -23.07 2.91
N ILE A 35 -20.80 -23.74 2.02
CA ILE A 35 -20.25 -24.39 0.82
C ILE A 35 -21.02 -23.94 -0.42
N SER A 36 -20.33 -23.71 -1.54
CA SER A 36 -20.97 -23.51 -2.85
C SER A 36 -21.19 -24.82 -3.61
N ALA A 37 -22.17 -24.85 -4.51
CA ALA A 37 -22.44 -26.04 -5.34
C ALA A 37 -21.20 -26.50 -6.13
N HIS A 38 -20.42 -25.56 -6.67
CA HIS A 38 -19.16 -25.85 -7.36
C HIS A 38 -18.08 -26.41 -6.43
N GLU A 39 -17.96 -25.86 -5.22
CA GLU A 39 -17.02 -26.37 -4.22
C GLU A 39 -17.40 -27.77 -3.76
N TYR A 40 -18.69 -28.02 -3.55
CA TYR A 40 -19.18 -29.36 -3.25
C TYR A 40 -18.88 -30.33 -4.39
N ALA A 41 -19.07 -29.92 -5.65
CA ALA A 41 -18.74 -30.76 -6.81
C ALA A 41 -17.23 -31.08 -6.89
N ALA A 42 -16.37 -30.11 -6.59
CA ALA A 42 -14.92 -30.32 -6.55
C ALA A 42 -14.49 -31.23 -5.38
N LEU A 43 -15.07 -31.01 -4.20
CA LEU A 43 -14.83 -31.82 -3.01
C LEU A 43 -15.34 -33.26 -3.21
N HIS A 44 -16.50 -33.41 -3.87
CA HIS A 44 -17.02 -34.71 -4.28
C HIS A 44 -16.07 -35.42 -5.25
N LYS A 45 -15.52 -34.74 -6.27
CA LYS A 45 -14.48 -35.29 -7.15
C LYS A 45 -13.22 -35.72 -6.37
N TYR A 46 -12.79 -34.93 -5.41
CA TYR A 46 -11.64 -35.25 -4.56
C TYR A 46 -11.90 -36.45 -3.64
N ILE A 47 -13.07 -36.52 -3.00
CA ILE A 47 -13.46 -37.67 -2.16
C ILE A 47 -13.56 -38.95 -3.01
N LEU A 48 -14.13 -38.86 -4.21
CA LEU A 48 -14.20 -39.96 -5.16
C LEU A 48 -12.82 -40.51 -5.53
N SER A 49 -11.80 -39.63 -5.61
CA SER A 49 -10.43 -40.04 -5.92
C SER A 49 -9.74 -40.77 -4.76
N ARG A 50 -10.15 -40.51 -3.51
CA ARG A 50 -9.50 -41.06 -2.31
C ARG A 50 -10.17 -42.30 -1.73
N SER A 51 -11.48 -42.49 -1.91
CA SER A 51 -12.16 -43.61 -1.27
C SER A 51 -13.45 -44.06 -1.98
N ARG A 52 -13.61 -45.38 -2.12
CA ARG A 52 -14.81 -46.02 -2.68
C ARG A 52 -15.95 -46.15 -1.67
N VAL A 53 -15.66 -46.10 -0.37
CA VAL A 53 -16.67 -46.25 0.71
C VAL A 53 -17.51 -44.98 0.87
N LEU A 54 -16.88 -43.80 0.89
CA LEU A 54 -17.57 -42.50 0.97
C LEU A 54 -18.40 -42.19 -0.29
N ARG A 55 -18.10 -42.83 -1.43
CA ARG A 55 -18.87 -42.72 -2.67
C ARG A 55 -20.32 -43.18 -2.53
N ARG A 56 -20.60 -44.17 -1.67
CA ARG A 56 -21.97 -44.69 -1.47
C ARG A 56 -22.80 -43.83 -0.51
N ALA A 57 -22.15 -43.08 0.37
CA ALA A 57 -22.81 -42.27 1.41
C ALA A 57 -22.96 -40.78 1.05
N THR A 58 -22.28 -40.29 0.01
CA THR A 58 -22.29 -38.86 -0.35
C THR A 58 -23.39 -38.53 -1.37
N PRO A 59 -24.19 -37.48 -1.16
CA PRO A 59 -25.23 -37.08 -2.11
C PRO A 59 -24.63 -36.55 -3.42
N THR A 60 -25.31 -36.80 -4.54
CA THR A 60 -24.85 -36.35 -5.86
C THR A 60 -24.82 -34.83 -5.96
N PRO A 61 -23.86 -34.25 -6.73
CA PRO A 61 -23.71 -32.79 -6.84
C PRO A 61 -24.99 -32.10 -7.34
N ASN A 62 -25.71 -32.69 -8.30
CA ASN A 62 -26.97 -32.13 -8.80
C ASN A 62 -28.07 -32.11 -7.73
N ARG A 63 -28.09 -33.09 -6.82
CA ARG A 63 -29.06 -33.13 -5.71
C ARG A 63 -28.74 -32.06 -4.68
N VAL A 64 -27.46 -31.84 -4.39
CA VAL A 64 -27.00 -30.78 -3.49
C VAL A 64 -27.22 -29.41 -4.12
N GLU A 65 -26.97 -29.22 -5.40
CA GLU A 65 -27.26 -27.97 -6.11
C GLU A 65 -28.74 -27.59 -6.01
N LYS A 66 -29.65 -28.53 -6.30
CA LYS A 66 -31.10 -28.33 -6.12
C LYS A 66 -31.48 -28.03 -4.66
N ALA A 67 -30.80 -28.65 -3.69
CA ALA A 67 -31.02 -28.37 -2.27
C ALA A 67 -30.48 -27.00 -1.83
N LEU A 68 -29.39 -26.53 -2.44
CA LEU A 68 -28.76 -25.24 -2.15
C LEU A 68 -29.43 -24.05 -2.83
N GLN A 69 -30.30 -24.29 -3.83
CA GLN A 69 -31.08 -23.23 -4.46
C GLN A 69 -31.93 -22.49 -3.42
N PRO A 70 -32.02 -21.14 -3.54
CA PRO A 70 -32.87 -20.35 -2.68
C PRO A 70 -34.34 -20.79 -2.84
N PRO A 71 -35.18 -20.60 -1.80
CA PRO A 71 -36.63 -20.73 -1.97
C PRO A 71 -37.11 -19.81 -3.10
N LYS A 72 -38.13 -20.22 -3.86
CA LYS A 72 -38.65 -19.48 -5.02
C LYS A 72 -38.84 -17.99 -4.65
N GLY A 73 -38.13 -17.10 -5.34
CA GLY A 73 -38.16 -15.65 -5.11
C GLY A 73 -37.15 -15.08 -4.09
N GLY A 74 -36.34 -15.92 -3.43
CA GLY A 74 -35.33 -15.50 -2.47
C GLY A 74 -33.97 -15.19 -3.09
N ASP A 75 -33.33 -14.07 -2.69
CA ASP A 75 -31.98 -13.71 -3.12
C ASP A 75 -30.91 -14.47 -2.29
N ASP A 76 -29.88 -15.02 -2.96
CA ASP A 76 -28.74 -15.73 -2.36
C ASP A 76 -27.59 -14.83 -1.88
N TYR A 77 -27.75 -13.50 -1.98
CA TYR A 77 -26.71 -12.52 -1.63
C TYR A 77 -26.15 -12.68 -0.21
N ASN A 78 -26.98 -12.92 0.81
CA ASN A 78 -26.51 -13.04 2.19
C ASN A 78 -25.65 -14.30 2.37
N ALA A 79 -26.10 -15.44 1.85
CA ALA A 79 -25.34 -16.69 1.89
C ALA A 79 -24.05 -16.59 1.06
N ARG A 80 -24.08 -15.91 -0.09
CA ARG A 80 -22.89 -15.60 -0.89
C ARG A 80 -21.91 -14.72 -0.10
N THR A 81 -22.40 -13.71 0.62
CA THR A 81 -21.58 -12.80 1.44
C THR A 81 -20.87 -13.54 2.56
N VAL A 82 -21.57 -14.39 3.31
CA VAL A 82 -20.99 -15.21 4.38
C VAL A 82 -19.93 -16.17 3.82
N ARG A 83 -20.22 -16.86 2.71
CA ARG A 83 -19.24 -17.77 2.07
C ARG A 83 -17.97 -17.04 1.64
N HIS A 84 -18.08 -15.86 1.02
CA HIS A 84 -16.91 -15.07 0.64
C HIS A 84 -16.12 -14.57 1.85
N ALA A 85 -16.80 -14.14 2.92
CA ALA A 85 -16.14 -13.76 4.17
C ALA A 85 -15.37 -14.94 4.80
N LEU A 86 -15.96 -16.14 4.79
CA LEU A 86 -15.30 -17.36 5.26
C LEU A 86 -14.07 -17.72 4.41
N ARG A 87 -14.16 -17.58 3.09
CA ARG A 87 -13.00 -17.78 2.19
C ARG A 87 -11.89 -16.78 2.47
N VAL A 88 -12.22 -15.50 2.60
CA VAL A 88 -11.23 -14.47 2.94
C VAL A 88 -10.57 -14.79 4.27
N PHE A 89 -11.33 -15.24 5.27
CA PHE A 89 -10.79 -15.69 6.55
C PHE A 89 -9.77 -16.84 6.36
N VAL A 90 -10.15 -17.91 5.66
CA VAL A 90 -9.28 -19.08 5.45
C VAL A 90 -8.04 -18.71 4.63
N VAL A 91 -8.20 -18.01 3.52
CA VAL A 91 -7.09 -17.61 2.62
C VAL A 91 -6.10 -16.71 3.33
N THR A 92 -6.58 -15.70 4.06
CA THR A 92 -5.70 -14.80 4.81
C THR A 92 -5.01 -15.51 5.97
N PHE A 93 -5.70 -16.45 6.63
CA PHE A 93 -5.14 -17.19 7.76
C PHE A 93 -4.01 -18.13 7.30
N LEU A 94 -4.27 -18.90 6.24
CA LEU A 94 -3.27 -19.77 5.61
C LEU A 94 -2.13 -18.96 5.00
N GLY A 95 -2.43 -17.83 4.36
CA GLY A 95 -1.43 -16.93 3.79
C GLY A 95 -0.47 -16.37 4.85
N MET A 96 -0.99 -15.92 6.00
CA MET A 96 -0.16 -15.46 7.11
C MET A 96 0.68 -16.59 7.72
N LYS A 97 0.10 -17.78 7.89
CA LYS A 97 0.86 -18.95 8.37
C LYS A 97 1.95 -19.37 7.39
N GLY A 98 1.66 -19.37 6.10
CA GLY A 98 2.64 -19.64 5.05
C GLY A 98 3.76 -18.60 5.04
N TRP A 99 3.41 -17.32 5.22
CA TRP A 99 4.39 -16.24 5.34
C TRP A 99 5.31 -16.43 6.55
N ASP A 100 4.78 -16.78 7.72
CA ASP A 100 5.59 -17.06 8.92
C ASP A 100 6.58 -18.21 8.68
N VAL A 101 6.18 -19.26 7.95
CA VAL A 101 7.05 -20.39 7.60
C VAL A 101 8.16 -19.96 6.64
N VAL A 102 7.82 -19.19 5.61
CA VAL A 102 8.80 -18.66 4.64
C VAL A 102 9.77 -17.69 5.30
N ALA A 103 9.28 -16.79 6.15
CA ALA A 103 10.09 -15.81 6.88
C ALA A 103 11.12 -16.48 7.79
N LYS A 104 10.72 -17.56 8.50
CA LYS A 104 11.64 -18.39 9.29
C LYS A 104 12.68 -19.09 8.42
N ARG A 105 12.29 -19.61 7.26
CA ARG A 105 13.21 -20.28 6.33
C ARG A 105 14.21 -19.30 5.68
N MET A 106 13.84 -18.04 5.53
CA MET A 106 14.70 -16.98 4.99
C MET A 106 15.63 -16.33 6.03
N GLY A 107 15.74 -16.88 7.25
CA GLY A 107 16.66 -16.41 8.28
C GLY A 107 16.37 -14.98 8.80
N LYS A 108 15.21 -14.41 8.49
CA LYS A 108 14.86 -13.01 8.85
C LYS A 108 14.40 -12.83 10.29
N ASP A 109 14.39 -13.90 11.08
CA ASP A 109 13.76 -13.93 12.40
C ASP A 109 14.71 -14.52 13.48
N GLU A 110 15.98 -14.09 13.51
CA GLU A 110 16.86 -14.35 14.67
C GLU A 110 16.54 -13.46 15.90
N SER A 111 15.66 -12.47 15.78
CA SER A 111 15.42 -11.49 16.85
C SER A 111 14.22 -11.77 17.78
N ASN A 112 13.53 -12.92 17.68
CA ASN A 112 12.42 -13.27 18.58
C ASN A 112 12.34 -14.76 18.94
N ALA A 113 13.48 -15.43 19.11
CA ALA A 113 13.53 -16.83 19.51
C ALA A 113 13.12 -17.10 20.98
N SER A 114 12.65 -16.10 21.74
CA SER A 114 12.25 -16.26 23.15
C SER A 114 10.79 -15.84 23.46
N VAL A 115 9.88 -15.87 22.48
CA VAL A 115 8.48 -15.49 22.75
C VAL A 115 7.62 -16.69 23.12
N ASN A 116 7.34 -16.80 24.43
CA ASN A 116 6.24 -17.57 25.04
C ASN A 116 5.09 -17.85 24.06
N LYS A 117 4.66 -19.12 23.96
CA LYS A 117 3.51 -19.56 23.16
C LYS A 117 2.28 -18.68 23.50
N LYS A 118 2.05 -17.62 22.70
CA LYS A 118 0.87 -16.77 22.88
C LYS A 118 -0.36 -17.62 22.63
N PRO A 119 -1.42 -17.48 23.44
CA PRO A 119 -2.63 -18.25 23.24
C PRO A 119 -3.24 -17.97 21.86
N PHE A 120 -3.90 -18.97 21.27
CA PHE A 120 -4.36 -18.97 19.87
C PHE A 120 -5.17 -17.72 19.49
N TYR A 121 -6.04 -17.22 20.39
CA TYR A 121 -6.87 -16.03 20.20
C TYR A 121 -6.09 -14.69 20.23
N LYS A 122 -4.85 -14.69 20.70
CA LYS A 122 -3.92 -13.54 20.62
C LYS A 122 -3.00 -13.62 19.41
N SER A 123 -3.16 -14.62 18.53
CA SER A 123 -2.32 -14.73 17.34
C SER A 123 -2.62 -13.60 16.34
N PRO A 124 -1.58 -12.91 15.81
CA PRO A 124 -1.77 -11.81 14.87
C PRO A 124 -2.39 -12.28 13.55
N ALA A 125 -2.07 -13.49 13.10
CA ALA A 125 -2.66 -14.11 11.92
C ALA A 125 -4.19 -14.24 12.04
N LEU A 126 -4.67 -14.83 13.14
CA LEU A 126 -6.11 -14.97 13.38
C LEU A 126 -6.81 -13.61 13.45
N ARG A 127 -6.23 -12.63 14.16
CA ARG A 127 -6.82 -11.30 14.28
C ARG A 127 -6.90 -10.57 12.95
N LEU A 128 -5.86 -10.69 12.12
CA LEU A 128 -5.87 -10.10 10.78
C LEU A 128 -6.97 -10.75 9.92
N SER A 129 -7.04 -12.08 9.92
CA SER A 129 -8.05 -12.82 9.17
C SER A 129 -9.47 -12.49 9.59
N ILE A 130 -9.73 -12.42 10.91
CA ILE A 130 -11.02 -11.98 11.44
C ILE A 130 -11.31 -10.54 11.04
N SER A 131 -10.32 -9.64 11.12
CA SER A 131 -10.53 -8.23 10.75
C SER A 131 -10.94 -8.09 9.28
N LEU A 132 -10.22 -8.73 8.36
CA LEU A 132 -10.50 -8.63 6.92
C LEU A 132 -11.82 -9.32 6.52
N SER A 133 -12.13 -10.48 7.10
CA SER A 133 -13.41 -11.15 6.85
C SER A 133 -14.59 -10.35 7.40
N THR A 134 -14.43 -9.75 8.58
CA THR A 134 -15.45 -8.90 9.21
C THR A 134 -15.64 -7.61 8.41
N ILE A 135 -14.56 -6.97 7.94
CA ILE A 135 -14.65 -5.79 7.06
C ILE A 135 -15.47 -6.15 5.82
N LEU A 136 -15.17 -7.25 5.12
CA LEU A 136 -15.89 -7.62 3.90
C LEU A 136 -17.37 -7.96 4.18
N LEU A 137 -17.64 -8.71 5.25
CA LEU A 137 -19.00 -9.08 5.63
C LEU A 137 -19.84 -7.85 5.98
N LEU A 138 -19.32 -6.98 6.85
CA LEU A 138 -20.01 -5.75 7.24
C LEU A 138 -20.16 -4.81 6.06
N TYR A 139 -19.13 -4.65 5.23
CA TYR A 139 -19.18 -3.75 4.07
C TYR A 139 -20.32 -4.15 3.13
N ARG A 140 -20.44 -5.42 2.77
CA ARG A 140 -21.51 -5.92 1.89
C ARG A 140 -22.90 -5.80 2.50
N ILE A 141 -23.06 -6.16 3.78
CA ILE A 141 -24.35 -6.07 4.47
C ILE A 141 -24.79 -4.61 4.58
N LEU A 142 -23.89 -3.72 5.01
CA LEU A 142 -24.18 -2.29 5.14
C LEU A 142 -24.46 -1.66 3.78
N PHE A 143 -23.63 -1.94 2.77
CA PHE A 143 -23.83 -1.43 1.42
C PHE A 143 -25.23 -1.80 0.90
N ARG A 144 -25.60 -3.08 0.96
CA ARG A 144 -26.93 -3.54 0.55
C ARG A 144 -28.05 -2.93 1.38
N PHE A 145 -27.87 -2.81 2.69
CA PHE A 145 -28.84 -2.18 3.58
C PHE A 145 -29.10 -0.74 3.17
N PHE A 146 -28.05 0.06 2.97
CA PHE A 146 -28.18 1.46 2.55
C PHE A 146 -28.71 1.61 1.12
N THR A 147 -28.34 0.72 0.20
CA THR A 147 -28.93 0.70 -1.16
C THR A 147 -30.43 0.46 -1.09
N ARG A 148 -30.87 -0.53 -0.31
CA ARG A 148 -32.31 -0.82 -0.13
C ARG A 148 -33.03 0.32 0.59
N LEU A 149 -32.42 0.85 1.65
CA LEU A 149 -32.96 1.99 2.38
C LEU A 149 -33.15 3.19 1.44
N ARG A 150 -32.16 3.49 0.59
CA ARG A 150 -32.27 4.54 -0.43
C ARG A 150 -33.44 4.30 -1.38
N VAL A 151 -33.59 3.08 -1.91
CA VAL A 151 -34.70 2.74 -2.81
C VAL A 151 -36.05 2.92 -2.12
N HIS A 152 -36.20 2.45 -0.87
CA HIS A 152 -37.44 2.64 -0.10
C HIS A 152 -37.72 4.11 0.24
N LEU A 153 -36.70 4.94 0.49
CA LEU A 153 -36.86 6.37 0.75
C LEU A 153 -37.16 7.19 -0.51
N LEU A 154 -36.86 6.66 -1.69
CA LEU A 154 -37.21 7.28 -2.98
C LEU A 154 -38.65 6.97 -3.39
N ASP A 155 -39.26 5.92 -2.82
CA ASP A 155 -40.65 5.55 -3.05
C ASP A 155 -41.60 6.74 -2.76
N PRO A 156 -42.54 7.07 -3.68
CA PRO A 156 -43.54 8.12 -3.47
C PRO A 156 -44.30 7.99 -2.15
N GLN A 157 -44.54 6.78 -1.66
CA GLN A 157 -45.29 6.54 -0.42
C GLN A 157 -44.59 7.09 0.84
N VAL A 158 -43.27 7.34 0.77
CA VAL A 158 -42.43 7.77 1.90
C VAL A 158 -42.17 9.29 1.89
N GLU A 159 -42.83 10.03 1.00
CA GLU A 159 -42.82 11.50 0.97
C GLU A 159 -43.06 12.19 2.33
N PRO A 160 -44.03 11.80 3.19
CA PRO A 160 -44.26 12.49 4.46
C PRO A 160 -43.05 12.42 5.41
N PHE A 161 -42.25 11.35 5.34
CA PHE A 161 -41.00 11.26 6.11
C PHE A 161 -39.94 12.24 5.59
N ARG A 162 -39.85 12.42 4.27
CA ARG A 162 -38.90 13.36 3.66
C ARG A 162 -39.24 14.81 3.98
N ALA A 163 -40.53 15.15 3.96
CA ALA A 163 -41.01 16.47 4.33
C ALA A 163 -40.74 16.78 5.82
N ARG A 164 -40.90 15.78 6.71
CA ARG A 164 -40.65 15.95 8.14
C ARG A 164 -39.17 16.13 8.49
N ASN A 165 -38.27 15.44 7.78
CA ASN A 165 -36.82 15.49 8.06
C ASN A 165 -35.99 15.74 6.78
N PRO A 166 -35.93 16.99 6.29
CA PRO A 166 -35.34 17.28 4.98
C PRO A 166 -33.84 16.96 4.92
N ARG A 167 -33.09 17.26 5.98
CA ARG A 167 -31.62 17.05 6.02
C ARG A 167 -31.24 15.56 6.03
N THR A 168 -31.92 14.76 6.86
CA THR A 168 -31.61 13.32 6.96
C THR A 168 -32.09 12.58 5.73
N ALA A 169 -33.25 12.97 5.18
CA ALA A 169 -33.74 12.43 3.92
C ALA A 169 -32.73 12.72 2.80
N ALA A 170 -32.31 13.98 2.62
CA ALA A 170 -31.32 14.35 1.60
C ALA A 170 -30.00 13.58 1.75
N MET A 171 -29.51 13.38 2.99
CA MET A 171 -28.31 12.59 3.24
C MET A 171 -28.49 11.13 2.82
N LEU A 172 -29.60 10.48 3.20
CA LEU A 172 -29.85 9.05 2.94
C LEU A 172 -30.28 8.75 1.51
N THR A 173 -30.87 9.72 0.80
CA THR A 173 -31.24 9.58 -0.63
C THR A 173 -30.07 9.89 -1.57
N SER A 174 -28.98 10.48 -1.06
CA SER A 174 -27.81 10.80 -1.87
C SER A 174 -27.21 9.55 -2.53
N PRO A 175 -26.70 9.63 -3.78
CA PRO A 175 -26.09 8.48 -4.45
C PRO A 175 -24.90 7.89 -3.70
N SER A 176 -24.16 8.71 -2.95
CA SER A 176 -22.99 8.31 -2.17
C SER A 176 -23.33 7.70 -0.81
N ALA A 177 -24.59 7.76 -0.34
CA ALA A 177 -24.99 7.26 0.96
C ALA A 177 -24.62 5.78 1.19
N PRO A 178 -24.82 4.85 0.23
CA PRO A 178 -24.44 3.46 0.40
C PRO A 178 -22.94 3.24 0.57
N ALA A 179 -22.12 3.95 -0.23
CA ALA A 179 -20.66 3.87 -0.12
C ALA A 179 -20.15 4.43 1.22
N ILE A 180 -20.68 5.58 1.66
CA ILE A 180 -20.34 6.19 2.94
C ILE A 180 -20.76 5.28 4.09
N GLY A 181 -21.98 4.76 4.07
CA GLY A 181 -22.50 3.85 5.08
C GLY A 181 -21.71 2.53 5.17
N ALA A 182 -21.31 1.97 4.03
CA ALA A 182 -20.50 0.77 3.97
C ALA A 182 -19.07 0.99 4.51
N SER A 183 -18.51 2.20 4.38
CA SER A 183 -17.16 2.53 4.85
C SER A 183 -16.96 2.34 6.35
N PHE A 184 -18.02 2.41 7.16
CA PHE A 184 -17.99 2.11 8.60
C PHE A 184 -17.54 0.68 8.90
N ALA A 185 -17.67 -0.25 7.95
CA ALA A 185 -17.08 -1.58 8.06
C ALA A 185 -15.55 -1.53 8.28
N GLY A 186 -14.89 -0.46 7.82
CA GLY A 186 -13.46 -0.22 8.04
C GLY A 186 -13.06 -0.11 9.51
N LEU A 187 -13.99 0.21 10.42
CA LEU A 187 -13.75 0.21 11.86
C LEU A 187 -13.34 -1.17 12.39
N ALA A 188 -13.74 -2.26 11.72
CA ALA A 188 -13.33 -3.62 12.06
C ALA A 188 -11.82 -3.88 11.89
N LEU A 189 -11.07 -2.98 11.22
CA LEU A 189 -9.61 -2.99 11.25
C LEU A 189 -9.05 -2.84 12.67
N GLY A 190 -9.82 -2.25 13.60
CA GLY A 190 -9.47 -2.15 15.02
C GLY A 190 -9.29 -3.49 15.74
N ILE A 191 -9.87 -4.59 15.20
CA ILE A 191 -9.68 -5.96 15.72
C ILE A 191 -8.21 -6.39 15.59
N TYR A 192 -7.54 -5.94 14.52
CA TYR A 192 -6.12 -6.17 14.33
C TYR A 192 -5.32 -5.27 15.28
N PRO A 193 -4.34 -5.81 16.04
CA PRO A 193 -3.58 -5.01 17.01
C PRO A 193 -2.85 -3.85 16.34
N ALA A 194 -2.57 -2.79 17.12
CA ALA A 194 -1.82 -1.61 16.72
C ALA A 194 -0.34 -1.94 16.45
N GLN A 195 -0.10 -2.71 15.39
CA GLN A 195 1.21 -3.08 14.89
C GLN A 195 1.55 -2.24 13.66
N LYS A 196 2.84 -2.20 13.30
CA LYS A 196 3.35 -1.46 12.13
C LYS A 196 2.53 -1.74 10.85
N MET A 197 2.08 -3.00 10.66
CA MET A 197 1.28 -3.38 9.49
C MET A 197 -0.06 -2.65 9.39
N ARG A 198 -0.74 -2.39 10.52
CA ARG A 198 -2.05 -1.70 10.51
C ARG A 198 -1.92 -0.27 10.00
N VAL A 199 -0.91 0.43 10.51
CA VAL A 199 -0.56 1.79 10.08
C VAL A 199 -0.14 1.80 8.61
N THR A 200 0.69 0.85 8.17
CA THR A 200 1.09 0.73 6.77
C THR A 200 -0.11 0.51 5.84
N ILE A 201 -1.07 -0.34 6.23
CA ILE A 201 -2.31 -0.57 5.45
C ILE A 201 -3.14 0.71 5.38
N ALA A 202 -3.32 1.41 6.49
CA ALA A 202 -4.07 2.68 6.54
C ALA A 202 -3.42 3.76 5.65
N ILE A 203 -2.10 3.95 5.77
CA ILE A 203 -1.36 4.91 4.94
C ILE A 203 -1.39 4.50 3.46
N TYR A 204 -1.24 3.21 3.15
CA TYR A 204 -1.32 2.73 1.79
C TYR A 204 -2.69 3.01 1.17
N THR A 205 -3.76 2.64 1.87
CA THR A 205 -5.14 2.79 1.37
C THR A 205 -5.56 4.25 1.25
N ILE A 206 -5.22 5.13 2.19
CA ILE A 206 -5.56 6.56 2.05
C ILE A 206 -4.83 7.21 0.87
N PHE A 207 -3.57 6.86 0.62
CA PHE A 207 -2.85 7.36 -0.55
C PHE A 207 -3.49 6.89 -1.86
N ARG A 208 -4.00 5.66 -1.90
CA ARG A 208 -4.74 5.14 -3.06
C ARG A 208 -6.09 5.84 -3.20
N ALA A 209 -6.80 6.05 -2.10
CA ALA A 209 -8.06 6.78 -2.11
C ALA A 209 -7.87 8.23 -2.61
N LEU A 210 -6.83 8.92 -2.14
CA LEU A 210 -6.47 10.26 -2.62
C LEU A 210 -6.05 10.26 -4.09
N GLU A 211 -5.37 9.21 -4.56
CA GLU A 211 -5.03 9.03 -5.97
C GLU A 211 -6.28 8.92 -6.84
N PHE A 212 -7.28 8.12 -6.42
CA PHE A 212 -8.55 8.00 -7.15
C PHE A 212 -9.34 9.30 -7.11
N ALA A 213 -9.40 9.96 -5.95
CA ALA A 213 -10.05 11.26 -5.81
C ALA A 213 -9.40 12.33 -6.69
N TYR A 214 -8.07 12.34 -6.78
CA TYR A 214 -7.33 13.23 -7.67
C TYR A 214 -7.67 12.94 -9.14
N ASN A 215 -7.66 11.66 -9.55
CA ASN A 215 -8.00 11.28 -10.93
C ASN A 215 -9.44 11.69 -11.27
N PHE A 216 -10.39 11.50 -10.35
CA PHE A 216 -11.77 11.93 -10.51
C PHE A 216 -11.87 13.45 -10.69
N CYS A 217 -11.24 14.22 -9.80
CA CYS A 217 -11.24 15.69 -9.90
C CYS A 217 -10.55 16.18 -11.18
N GLU A 218 -9.53 15.46 -11.65
CA GLU A 218 -8.87 15.75 -12.93
C GLU A 218 -9.79 15.44 -14.12
N ALA A 219 -10.47 14.30 -14.12
CA ALA A 219 -11.37 13.89 -15.18
C ALA A 219 -12.58 14.82 -15.32
N ASP A 220 -13.12 15.33 -14.20
CA ASP A 220 -14.21 16.31 -14.19
C ASP A 220 -13.76 17.73 -14.62
N GLY A 221 -12.45 17.96 -14.68
CA GLY A 221 -11.85 19.26 -15.03
C GLY A 221 -11.84 20.27 -13.87
N LEU A 222 -12.07 19.82 -12.63
CA LEU A 222 -12.04 20.67 -11.42
C LEU A 222 -10.64 21.21 -11.11
N ILE A 223 -9.58 20.48 -11.49
CA ILE A 223 -8.19 20.85 -11.17
C ILE A 223 -7.62 21.86 -12.16
N TRP A 224 -7.74 21.57 -13.47
CA TRP A 224 -7.11 22.37 -14.52
C TRP A 224 -8.04 23.41 -15.14
N GLY A 225 -9.32 23.36 -14.79
CA GLY A 225 -10.36 24.22 -15.32
C GLY A 225 -10.79 23.82 -16.74
N ARG A 226 -11.80 24.53 -17.23
CA ARG A 226 -12.31 24.42 -18.59
C ARG A 226 -12.03 25.75 -19.31
N LYS A 227 -11.55 25.69 -20.55
CA LYS A 227 -11.39 26.87 -21.42
C LYS A 227 -12.23 26.64 -22.67
N ASN A 228 -13.20 27.54 -22.93
CA ASN A 228 -14.13 27.44 -24.06
C ASN A 228 -14.88 26.10 -24.11
N GLY A 229 -15.32 25.58 -22.96
CA GLY A 229 -15.97 24.27 -22.86
C GLY A 229 -15.03 23.06 -22.95
N VAL A 230 -13.78 23.24 -23.40
CA VAL A 230 -12.78 22.17 -23.51
C VAL A 230 -12.01 22.02 -22.19
N LYS A 231 -11.84 20.77 -21.74
CA LYS A 231 -11.06 20.45 -20.54
C LYS A 231 -9.59 20.79 -20.78
N ARG A 232 -8.98 21.55 -19.87
CA ARG A 232 -7.56 21.86 -19.99
C ARG A 232 -6.72 20.64 -19.62
N GLU A 233 -5.81 20.24 -20.50
CA GLU A 233 -4.90 19.15 -20.20
C GLU A 233 -3.88 19.52 -19.12
N ARG A 234 -3.42 18.48 -18.41
CA ARG A 234 -2.35 18.58 -17.43
C ARG A 234 -1.08 19.16 -18.07
N PRO A 235 -0.41 20.15 -17.46
CA PRO A 235 0.90 20.61 -17.92
C PRO A 235 1.93 19.48 -17.96
N TRP A 236 2.76 19.43 -19.01
CA TRP A 236 3.74 18.35 -19.23
C TRP A 236 4.75 18.18 -18.09
N TRP A 237 5.03 19.26 -17.34
CA TRP A 237 5.97 19.27 -16.22
C TRP A 237 5.32 18.84 -14.90
N PHE A 238 4.00 18.90 -14.78
CA PHE A 238 3.30 18.55 -13.55
C PHE A 238 3.11 17.04 -13.43
N GLY A 239 3.45 16.47 -12.28
CA GLY A 239 3.25 15.04 -12.05
C GLY A 239 3.66 14.58 -10.66
N SER A 240 3.50 13.29 -10.39
CA SER A 240 3.79 12.69 -9.07
C SER A 240 5.23 12.87 -8.60
N TRP A 241 6.17 13.20 -9.50
CA TRP A 241 7.56 13.49 -9.15
C TRP A 241 7.69 14.73 -8.24
N MET A 242 6.77 15.69 -8.31
CA MET A 242 6.78 16.90 -7.47
C MET A 242 6.56 16.61 -5.98
N LEU A 243 6.09 15.41 -5.63
CA LEU A 243 6.02 14.96 -4.24
C LEU A 243 7.42 14.67 -3.67
N GLN A 244 8.41 14.39 -4.53
CA GLN A 244 9.73 13.95 -4.10
C GLN A 244 10.56 15.02 -3.39
N PRO A 245 10.63 16.28 -3.86
CA PRO A 245 11.31 17.35 -3.12
C PRO A 245 10.84 17.44 -1.66
N PHE A 246 9.52 17.47 -1.43
CA PHE A 246 8.98 17.54 -0.07
C PHE A 246 9.22 16.25 0.72
N ALA A 247 9.05 15.09 0.08
CA ALA A 247 9.28 13.80 0.73
C ALA A 247 10.74 13.65 1.17
N PHE A 248 11.71 13.95 0.30
CA PHE A 248 13.13 13.83 0.58
C PHE A 248 13.62 14.92 1.54
N GLY A 249 13.09 16.14 1.45
CA GLY A 249 13.37 17.20 2.43
C GLY A 249 12.98 16.79 3.84
N GLN A 250 11.75 16.29 4.02
CA GLN A 250 11.28 15.81 5.31
C GLN A 250 12.07 14.57 5.77
N LEU A 251 12.33 13.61 4.88
CA LEU A 251 13.04 12.37 5.20
C LEU A 251 14.49 12.64 5.62
N LEU A 252 15.20 13.55 4.94
CA LEU A 252 16.57 13.93 5.31
C LEU A 252 16.58 14.67 6.65
N HIS A 253 15.66 15.62 6.86
CA HIS A 253 15.54 16.30 8.14
C HIS A 253 15.26 15.30 9.28
N ALA A 254 14.38 14.33 9.07
CA ALA A 254 14.11 13.28 10.05
C ALA A 254 15.33 12.36 10.25
N ALA A 255 16.04 11.98 9.19
CA ALA A 255 17.24 11.13 9.29
C ALA A 255 18.33 11.77 10.15
N VAL A 256 18.49 13.09 10.07
CA VAL A 256 19.54 13.84 10.79
C VAL A 256 19.13 14.18 12.23
N PHE A 257 17.92 14.70 12.45
CA PHE A 257 17.51 15.17 13.78
C PHE A 257 16.71 14.16 14.60
N ASP A 258 16.02 13.22 13.95
CA ASP A 258 15.03 12.32 14.55
C ASP A 258 15.14 10.90 13.96
N ARG A 259 16.35 10.32 14.03
CA ARG A 259 16.70 9.03 13.43
C ARG A 259 15.70 7.89 13.74
N ASP A 260 15.12 7.86 14.93
CA ASP A 260 14.15 6.83 15.33
C ASP A 260 12.83 6.88 14.52
N CYS A 261 12.53 8.05 13.94
CA CYS A 261 11.36 8.28 13.10
C CYS A 261 11.65 7.98 11.62
N PHE A 262 12.88 7.65 11.26
CA PHE A 262 13.28 7.39 9.89
C PHE A 262 13.06 5.91 9.49
N PRO A 263 12.58 5.61 8.28
CA PRO A 263 12.38 4.22 7.84
C PRO A 263 13.70 3.45 7.71
N LYS A 264 13.90 2.43 8.58
CA LYS A 264 15.16 1.64 8.63
C LYS A 264 15.61 1.05 7.28
N PRO A 265 14.76 0.38 6.48
CA PRO A 265 15.20 -0.19 5.20
C PRO A 265 15.70 0.88 4.22
N TYR A 266 15.16 2.10 4.34
CA TYR A 266 15.57 3.24 3.52
C TYR A 266 16.96 3.73 3.97
N GLY A 267 17.18 3.83 5.28
CA GLY A 267 18.48 4.24 5.84
C GLY A 267 19.60 3.25 5.60
N ASP A 268 19.36 1.97 5.76
CA ASP A 268 20.40 0.96 5.57
C ASP A 268 20.92 0.98 4.11
N LEU A 269 20.02 1.16 3.14
CA LEU A 269 20.40 1.32 1.73
C LEU A 269 21.17 2.62 1.49
N ILE A 270 20.66 3.76 1.98
CA ILE A 270 21.27 5.08 1.79
C ILE A 270 22.68 5.12 2.39
N PHE A 271 22.82 4.71 3.64
CA PHE A 271 24.10 4.79 4.36
C PHE A 271 25.13 3.82 3.78
N LYS A 272 24.71 2.61 3.36
CA LYS A 272 25.60 1.65 2.69
C LYS A 272 26.09 2.17 1.34
N SER A 273 25.25 2.89 0.60
CA SER A 273 25.60 3.51 -0.68
C SER A 273 26.33 4.86 -0.56
N SER A 274 26.56 5.35 0.67
CA SER A 274 27.13 6.68 0.92
C SER A 274 28.58 6.67 1.41
N SER A 275 29.34 5.59 1.16
CA SER A 275 30.67 5.36 1.73
C SER A 275 31.73 6.42 1.36
N ALA A 276 31.55 7.16 0.26
CA ALA A 276 32.48 8.22 -0.14
C ALA A 276 32.41 9.46 0.77
N TYR A 277 31.28 9.70 1.43
CA TYR A 277 31.10 10.77 2.42
C TYR A 277 31.06 10.24 3.86
N LEU A 278 30.58 9.00 4.03
CA LEU A 278 30.49 8.30 5.31
C LEU A 278 31.60 7.26 5.36
N HIS A 279 32.79 7.70 5.76
CA HIS A 279 33.98 6.88 5.71
C HIS A 279 33.87 5.65 6.63
N PRO A 280 33.96 4.42 6.10
CA PRO A 280 34.12 3.24 6.92
C PRO A 280 35.47 3.29 7.62
N ARG A 281 35.62 2.47 8.67
CA ARG A 281 36.88 2.33 9.39
C ARG A 281 38.00 1.93 8.41
N PRO A 282 39.11 2.70 8.31
CA PRO A 282 40.26 2.33 7.50
C PRO A 282 40.89 1.02 7.99
N GLN A 283 41.46 0.24 7.08
CA GLN A 283 42.10 -1.04 7.40
C GLN A 283 43.31 -0.84 8.32
N ASP A 284 44.06 0.25 8.14
CA ASP A 284 45.28 0.57 8.89
C ASP A 284 45.00 1.25 10.25
N TRP A 285 43.75 1.30 10.71
CA TRP A 285 43.40 2.01 11.94
C TRP A 285 43.58 1.12 13.19
N PRO A 286 44.38 1.55 14.19
CA PRO A 286 44.67 0.77 15.39
C PRO A 286 43.41 0.25 16.09
N SER A 287 43.39 -1.03 16.48
CA SER A 287 42.27 -1.66 17.18
C SER A 287 41.88 -0.95 18.47
N ALA A 288 42.86 -0.36 19.16
CA ALA A 288 42.69 0.39 20.41
C ALA A 288 41.93 1.72 20.25
N LEU A 289 41.96 2.34 19.07
CA LEU A 289 41.33 3.65 18.81
C LEU A 289 39.92 3.49 18.25
N ARG A 290 38.97 4.24 18.82
CA ARG A 290 37.57 4.23 18.37
C ARG A 290 37.44 4.95 17.02
N TRP A 291 36.69 4.36 16.10
CA TRP A 291 36.28 5.01 14.85
C TRP A 291 34.79 5.38 14.93
N PRO A 292 34.39 6.59 14.49
CA PRO A 292 32.99 7.00 14.55
C PRO A 292 32.11 6.10 13.68
N GLN A 293 30.99 5.65 14.25
CA GLN A 293 29.98 4.96 13.47
C GLN A 293 29.22 5.95 12.58
N THR A 294 28.65 5.47 11.46
CA THR A 294 27.87 6.31 10.53
C THR A 294 26.77 7.10 11.23
N SER A 295 26.12 6.50 12.23
CA SER A 295 25.11 7.20 13.04
C SER A 295 25.67 8.37 13.84
N GLN A 296 26.84 8.19 14.46
CA GLN A 296 27.52 9.24 15.23
C GLN A 296 27.98 10.39 14.33
N ILE A 297 28.38 10.10 13.08
CA ILE A 297 28.71 11.14 12.10
C ILE A 297 27.46 11.99 11.79
N VAL A 298 26.32 11.34 11.50
CA VAL A 298 25.05 12.03 11.23
C VAL A 298 24.55 12.81 12.44
N ASP A 299 24.63 12.24 13.65
CA ASP A 299 24.26 12.92 14.90
C ASP A 299 25.17 14.14 15.15
N SER A 300 26.46 14.05 14.79
CA SER A 300 27.41 15.16 14.87
C SER A 300 27.05 16.28 13.88
N LEU A 301 26.63 15.95 12.66
CA LEU A 301 26.12 16.94 11.70
C LEU A 301 24.87 17.66 12.23
N ALA A 302 23.97 16.93 12.90
CA ALA A 302 22.81 17.53 13.55
C ALA A 302 23.20 18.50 14.67
N GLN A 303 24.22 18.14 15.46
CA GLN A 303 24.76 19.02 16.51
C GLN A 303 25.46 20.25 15.94
N MET A 304 26.24 20.11 14.86
CA MET A 304 26.86 21.26 14.18
C MET A 304 25.80 22.27 13.73
N ALA A 305 24.68 21.80 13.18
CA ALA A 305 23.57 22.68 12.81
C ALA A 305 22.92 23.37 14.00
N ARG A 306 22.83 22.72 15.17
CA ARG A 306 22.34 23.35 16.41
C ARG A 306 23.33 24.38 16.98
N LEU A 307 24.62 24.18 16.74
CA LEU A 307 25.70 25.09 17.13
C LEU A 307 25.98 26.18 16.08
N ASN A 308 25.06 26.40 15.12
CA ASN A 308 25.21 27.38 14.05
C ASN A 308 26.51 27.20 13.23
N TRP A 309 26.82 25.96 12.85
CA TRP A 309 27.91 25.61 11.92
C TRP A 309 29.28 26.20 12.30
N PRO A 310 29.93 25.66 13.35
CA PRO A 310 31.23 26.15 13.81
C PRO A 310 32.31 26.05 12.72
N ALA A 311 33.28 26.96 12.80
CA ALA A 311 34.46 26.94 11.94
C ALA A 311 35.29 25.67 12.20
N TYR A 312 35.96 25.16 11.16
CA TYR A 312 37.00 24.17 11.36
C TYR A 312 38.32 24.88 11.68
N ILE A 313 38.99 24.40 12.72
CA ILE A 313 40.36 24.78 13.05
C ILE A 313 41.17 23.50 12.86
N SER A 314 42.26 23.55 12.11
CA SER A 314 43.06 22.34 11.87
C SER A 314 43.87 21.97 13.12
N PRO A 315 43.73 20.76 13.69
CA PRO A 315 44.59 20.29 14.77
C PRO A 315 46.07 20.24 14.37
N THR A 316 46.35 20.00 13.09
CA THR A 316 47.71 19.94 12.55
C THR A 316 48.41 21.29 12.58
N LEU A 317 47.68 22.39 12.33
CA LEU A 317 48.24 23.74 12.36
C LEU A 317 48.22 24.37 13.77
N PHE A 318 47.25 23.99 14.61
CA PHE A 318 47.04 24.58 15.92
C PHE A 318 46.88 23.50 17.01
N PRO A 319 47.97 22.82 17.42
CA PRO A 319 47.90 21.69 18.36
C PRO A 319 47.46 22.08 19.79
N ASN A 320 47.72 23.32 20.21
CA ASN A 320 47.46 23.78 21.59
C ASN A 320 46.10 24.45 21.79
N LYS A 321 45.24 24.50 20.77
CA LYS A 321 43.93 25.15 20.83
C LYS A 321 42.83 24.09 20.96
N GLU A 322 41.81 24.37 21.76
CA GLU A 322 40.63 23.49 21.79
C GLU A 322 39.94 23.52 20.41
N VAL A 323 39.99 22.38 19.72
CA VAL A 323 39.62 22.30 18.29
C VAL A 323 38.15 21.94 18.07
N LEU A 324 37.55 21.19 19.01
CA LEU A 324 36.21 20.63 18.87
C LEU A 324 35.40 20.87 20.15
N PRO A 325 34.13 21.32 20.04
CA PRO A 325 33.20 21.31 21.14
C PRO A 325 33.07 19.89 21.74
N PRO A 326 32.85 19.75 23.06
CA PRO A 326 32.82 18.45 23.72
C PRO A 326 31.76 17.50 23.15
N SER A 327 30.64 18.06 22.66
CA SER A 327 29.56 17.31 22.04
C SER A 327 29.95 16.66 20.69
N LEU A 328 30.98 17.19 20.02
CA LEU A 328 31.51 16.75 18.73
C LEU A 328 32.81 15.93 18.86
N SER A 329 33.18 15.48 20.05
CA SER A 329 34.38 14.67 20.27
C SER A 329 34.40 13.35 19.50
N ALA A 330 33.23 12.79 19.17
CA ALA A 330 33.10 11.52 18.44
C ALA A 330 33.73 11.54 17.03
N ILE A 331 33.71 12.70 16.36
CA ILE A 331 34.27 12.88 15.01
C ILE A 331 35.75 13.28 15.01
N GLY A 332 36.37 13.36 16.18
CA GLY A 332 37.79 13.72 16.34
C GLY A 332 38.73 13.03 15.36
N PRO A 333 38.66 11.69 15.17
CA PRO A 333 39.52 10.96 14.22
C PRO A 333 39.39 11.39 12.77
N LEU A 334 38.23 11.91 12.35
CA LEU A 334 38.00 12.39 10.99
C LEU A 334 38.59 13.79 10.83
N THR A 335 38.25 14.69 11.75
CA THR A 335 38.69 16.09 11.71
C THR A 335 40.19 16.24 11.97
N SER A 336 40.81 15.35 12.76
CA SER A 336 42.27 15.39 12.97
C SER A 336 43.08 15.02 11.74
N ARG A 337 42.48 14.31 10.79
CA ARG A 337 43.07 13.92 9.52
C ARG A 337 42.68 14.85 8.38
N ALA A 338 41.86 15.88 8.65
CA ALA A 338 41.32 16.73 7.62
C ALA A 338 42.35 17.75 7.11
N HIS A 339 42.38 17.93 5.80
CA HIS A 339 43.31 18.82 5.12
C HIS A 339 43.20 20.25 5.66
N PRO A 340 44.33 20.95 5.93
CA PRO A 340 44.32 22.28 6.56
C PRO A 340 43.64 23.38 5.74
N LEU A 341 43.52 23.20 4.43
CA LEU A 341 42.80 24.14 3.53
C LEU A 341 41.27 24.10 3.68
N ILE A 342 40.72 23.11 4.39
CA ILE A 342 39.28 23.06 4.66
C ILE A 342 38.96 24.14 5.71
N THR A 343 37.83 24.84 5.55
CA THR A 343 37.45 25.94 6.45
C THR A 343 36.20 25.63 7.28
N SER A 344 35.36 24.69 6.83
CA SER A 344 34.11 24.32 7.50
C SER A 344 34.21 22.94 8.15
N LEU A 345 33.64 22.83 9.36
CA LEU A 345 33.72 21.59 10.14
C LEU A 345 32.98 20.43 9.47
N SER A 346 31.86 20.73 8.78
CA SER A 346 31.11 19.71 8.04
C SER A 346 31.91 19.13 6.87
N CYS A 347 32.66 19.95 6.13
CA CYS A 347 33.55 19.47 5.07
C CYS A 347 34.68 18.61 5.64
N ALA A 348 35.27 19.04 6.77
CA ALA A 348 36.31 18.26 7.45
C ALA A 348 35.81 16.89 7.92
N THR A 349 34.53 16.75 8.26
CA THR A 349 33.94 15.45 8.60
C THR A 349 33.56 14.60 7.40
N LEU A 350 33.08 15.21 6.33
CA LEU A 350 32.49 14.50 5.19
C LEU A 350 33.52 14.11 4.13
N HIS A 351 34.64 14.84 4.02
CA HIS A 351 35.70 14.54 3.06
C HIS A 351 37.07 15.05 3.56
N PRO A 352 37.60 14.51 4.68
CA PRO A 352 38.84 14.99 5.29
C PRO A 352 40.05 14.98 4.34
N GLY A 353 40.12 14.03 3.40
CA GLY A 353 41.27 13.89 2.49
C GLY A 353 41.30 14.87 1.31
N ASP A 354 40.16 15.43 0.91
CA ASP A 354 40.05 16.28 -0.28
C ASP A 354 39.63 17.71 0.11
N PRO A 355 40.39 18.75 -0.24
CA PRO A 355 39.99 20.13 0.06
C PRO A 355 38.83 20.63 -0.83
N SER A 356 38.58 19.99 -1.97
CA SER A 356 37.60 20.45 -2.96
C SER A 356 36.31 19.65 -2.94
N CYS A 357 35.21 20.31 -2.57
CA CYS A 357 33.86 19.68 -2.50
C CYS A 357 33.40 19.13 -3.86
N ALA A 358 33.73 19.85 -4.95
CA ALA A 358 33.34 19.44 -6.30
C ALA A 358 34.04 18.14 -6.75
N ARG A 359 35.32 17.96 -6.39
CA ARG A 359 36.05 16.72 -6.68
C ARG A 359 35.43 15.54 -5.94
N THR A 360 35.14 15.71 -4.64
CA THR A 360 34.46 14.67 -3.84
C THR A 360 33.07 14.33 -4.41
N TYR A 361 32.33 15.32 -4.89
CA TYR A 361 31.05 15.09 -5.57
C TYR A 361 31.19 14.25 -6.84
N LEU A 362 32.18 14.54 -7.69
CA LEU A 362 32.44 13.78 -8.91
C LEU A 362 32.96 12.36 -8.60
N THR A 363 33.86 12.20 -7.64
CA THR A 363 34.36 10.88 -7.22
C THR A 363 33.23 10.03 -6.65
N PHE A 364 32.33 10.63 -5.86
CA PHE A 364 31.13 9.95 -5.37
C PHE A 364 30.27 9.43 -6.53
N TRP A 365 30.02 10.24 -7.55
CA TRP A 365 29.25 9.83 -8.73
C TRP A 365 29.91 8.65 -9.45
N LEU A 366 31.21 8.73 -9.71
CA LEU A 366 31.97 7.70 -10.41
C LEU A 366 32.01 6.37 -9.65
N GLN A 367 32.10 6.41 -8.32
CA GLN A 367 32.17 5.21 -7.48
C GLN A 367 30.80 4.60 -7.18
N SER A 368 29.76 5.43 -6.98
CA SER A 368 28.44 4.97 -6.52
C SER A 368 27.50 4.59 -7.66
N PHE A 369 27.66 5.19 -8.84
CA PHE A 369 26.78 4.92 -9.98
C PHE A 369 26.86 3.47 -10.50
N PRO A 370 28.06 2.89 -10.78
CA PRO A 370 28.15 1.52 -11.29
C PRO A 370 27.54 0.43 -10.40
N PRO A 371 27.77 0.39 -9.07
CA PRO A 371 27.17 -0.63 -8.22
C PRO A 371 25.64 -0.46 -8.10
N LEU A 372 25.14 0.78 -8.06
CA LEU A 372 23.70 1.04 -8.07
C LEU A 372 23.06 0.61 -9.41
N ALA A 373 23.71 0.87 -10.54
CA ALA A 373 23.27 0.41 -11.85
C ALA A 373 23.15 -1.12 -11.91
N ARG A 374 24.18 -1.85 -11.47
CA ARG A 374 24.16 -3.32 -11.39
C ARG A 374 23.02 -3.82 -10.50
N PHE A 375 22.80 -3.19 -9.35
CA PHE A 375 21.72 -3.53 -8.43
C PHE A 375 20.33 -3.35 -9.07
N PHE A 376 20.07 -2.20 -9.69
CA PHE A 376 18.77 -1.94 -10.31
C PHE A 376 18.54 -2.79 -11.56
N VAL A 377 19.58 -3.09 -12.34
CA VAL A 377 19.48 -4.07 -13.44
C VAL A 377 19.04 -5.43 -12.89
N ALA A 378 19.68 -5.94 -11.84
CA ALA A 378 19.33 -7.23 -11.25
C ALA A 378 17.87 -7.25 -10.72
N VAL A 379 17.46 -6.19 -10.01
CA VAL A 379 16.10 -6.07 -9.47
C VAL A 379 15.05 -6.01 -10.59
N PHE A 380 15.25 -5.15 -11.59
CA PHE A 380 14.27 -5.04 -12.68
C PHE A 380 14.24 -6.28 -13.56
N SER A 381 15.39 -6.91 -13.83
CA SER A 381 15.45 -8.20 -14.51
C SER A 381 14.62 -9.25 -13.77
N ALA A 382 14.78 -9.40 -12.45
CA ALA A 382 13.97 -10.34 -11.68
C ALA A 382 12.46 -10.02 -11.76
N LEU A 383 12.08 -8.75 -11.61
CA LEU A 383 10.68 -8.33 -11.62
C LEU A 383 10.01 -8.45 -13.00
N THR A 384 10.75 -8.38 -14.10
CA THR A 384 10.18 -8.54 -15.44
C THR A 384 10.24 -9.97 -15.95
N VAL A 385 11.34 -10.69 -15.69
CA VAL A 385 11.57 -12.05 -16.23
C VAL A 385 10.72 -13.09 -15.52
N ILE A 386 10.54 -12.98 -14.19
CA ILE A 386 9.78 -13.97 -13.41
C ILE A 386 8.30 -14.04 -13.83
N PRO A 387 7.54 -12.92 -13.89
CA PRO A 387 6.11 -12.98 -14.22
C PRO A 387 5.81 -13.01 -15.73
N ARG A 388 6.76 -12.62 -16.59
CA ARG A 388 6.51 -12.44 -18.04
C ARG A 388 7.59 -13.06 -18.91
N PHE A 389 8.01 -14.28 -18.57
CA PHE A 389 9.03 -15.01 -19.34
C PHE A 389 8.66 -15.16 -20.83
N SER A 390 7.37 -15.36 -21.14
CA SER A 390 6.88 -15.41 -22.52
C SER A 390 7.18 -14.12 -23.32
N GLN A 391 7.11 -12.94 -22.69
CA GLN A 391 7.41 -11.68 -23.38
C GLN A 391 8.90 -11.52 -23.69
N LEU A 392 9.78 -12.09 -22.85
CA LEU A 392 11.21 -12.12 -23.10
C LEU A 392 11.53 -12.99 -24.33
N TYR A 393 10.80 -14.09 -24.51
CA TYR A 393 10.97 -14.99 -25.66
C TYR A 393 10.55 -14.34 -26.99
N HIS A 394 9.40 -13.66 -27.01
CA HIS A 394 8.88 -13.07 -28.25
C HIS A 394 9.60 -11.78 -28.64
N ASN A 395 10.06 -10.97 -27.68
CA ASN A 395 10.69 -9.67 -27.93
C ASN A 395 11.87 -9.42 -26.96
N PRO A 396 13.01 -10.13 -27.13
CA PRO A 396 14.12 -10.07 -26.20
C PRO A 396 14.81 -8.69 -26.17
N LEU A 397 15.07 -8.10 -27.34
CA LEU A 397 15.78 -6.81 -27.45
C LEU A 397 14.99 -5.66 -26.85
N ALA A 398 13.70 -5.55 -27.16
CA ALA A 398 12.83 -4.51 -26.62
C ALA A 398 12.69 -4.63 -25.10
N THR A 399 12.61 -5.86 -24.58
CA THR A 399 12.55 -6.11 -23.13
C THR A 399 13.85 -5.73 -22.44
N LEU A 400 15.00 -6.11 -23.01
CA LEU A 400 16.31 -5.76 -22.48
C LEU A 400 16.53 -4.24 -22.48
N GLN A 401 16.22 -3.55 -23.58
CA GLN A 401 16.33 -2.10 -23.68
C GLN A 401 15.46 -1.39 -22.64
N ARG A 402 14.24 -1.88 -22.39
CA ARG A 402 13.36 -1.35 -21.33
C ARG A 402 13.96 -1.53 -19.94
N ILE A 403 14.50 -2.71 -19.64
CA ILE A 403 15.14 -3.01 -18.35
C ILE A 403 16.35 -2.09 -18.15
N ILE A 404 17.26 -2.02 -19.13
CA ILE A 404 18.48 -1.20 -19.06
C ILE A 404 18.10 0.28 -18.93
N THR A 405 17.19 0.79 -19.77
CA THR A 405 16.78 2.20 -19.72
C THR A 405 16.17 2.54 -18.36
N LYS A 406 15.30 1.68 -17.82
CA LYS A 406 14.68 1.87 -16.51
C LYS A 406 15.72 1.79 -15.38
N ALA A 407 16.63 0.84 -15.45
CA ALA A 407 17.72 0.70 -14.48
C ALA A 407 18.64 1.92 -14.49
N LEU A 408 19.10 2.38 -15.65
CA LEU A 408 19.96 3.56 -15.78
C LEU A 408 19.27 4.82 -15.28
N ARG A 409 18.00 5.06 -15.62
CA ARG A 409 17.25 6.23 -15.12
C ARG A 409 17.06 6.18 -13.60
N THR A 410 16.68 5.02 -13.06
CA THR A 410 16.51 4.84 -11.61
C THR A 410 17.86 4.98 -10.86
N SER A 411 18.96 4.52 -11.46
CA SER A 411 20.31 4.65 -10.89
C SER A 411 20.80 6.08 -10.92
N THR A 412 20.50 6.81 -12.00
CA THR A 412 20.79 8.24 -12.13
C THR A 412 19.99 9.03 -11.09
N PHE A 413 18.69 8.72 -10.94
CA PHE A 413 17.85 9.29 -9.90
C PHE A 413 18.41 9.04 -8.49
N ALA A 414 18.73 7.78 -8.16
CA ALA A 414 19.23 7.42 -6.84
C ALA A 414 20.61 8.04 -6.54
N THR A 415 21.56 7.94 -7.48
CA THR A 415 22.91 8.50 -7.31
C THR A 415 22.88 10.03 -7.25
N GLY A 416 22.09 10.66 -8.12
CA GLY A 416 21.88 12.12 -8.12
C GLY A 416 21.23 12.61 -6.83
N ALA A 417 20.19 11.95 -6.34
CA ALA A 417 19.57 12.29 -5.07
C ALA A 417 20.56 12.14 -3.90
N LEU A 418 21.24 10.99 -3.78
CA LEU A 418 22.22 10.72 -2.71
C LEU A 418 23.39 11.72 -2.72
N SER A 419 23.97 11.96 -3.89
CA SER A 419 25.08 12.90 -4.03
C SER A 419 24.65 14.32 -3.66
N THR A 420 23.44 14.73 -4.05
CA THR A 420 22.89 16.06 -3.71
C THR A 420 22.64 16.20 -2.22
N VAL A 421 22.17 15.15 -1.54
CA VAL A 421 21.99 15.15 -0.07
C VAL A 421 23.29 15.55 0.62
N TRP A 422 24.40 14.89 0.30
CA TRP A 422 25.68 15.15 0.97
C TRP A 422 26.35 16.43 0.47
N ALA A 423 26.37 16.67 -0.85
CA ALA A 423 26.99 17.85 -1.44
C ALA A 423 26.26 19.15 -1.04
N SER A 424 24.94 19.10 -0.83
CA SER A 424 24.17 20.26 -0.37
C SER A 424 24.65 20.78 0.99
N ILE A 425 25.11 19.90 1.88
CA ILE A 425 25.64 20.29 3.19
C ILE A 425 26.87 21.19 2.99
N CYS A 426 27.79 20.78 2.12
CA CYS A 426 28.98 21.56 1.78
C CYS A 426 28.62 22.85 1.03
N PHE A 427 27.71 22.77 0.05
CA PHE A 427 27.23 23.93 -0.72
C PHE A 427 26.61 25.01 0.16
N PHE A 428 25.79 24.63 1.15
CA PHE A 428 25.21 25.62 2.06
C PHE A 428 26.23 26.24 3.01
N GLN A 429 27.38 25.61 3.26
CA GLN A 429 28.45 26.26 4.04
C GLN A 429 29.16 27.34 3.26
N THR A 430 29.28 27.19 1.94
CA THR A 430 29.93 28.20 1.09
C THR A 430 28.99 29.33 0.73
N TRP A 431 27.70 29.04 0.53
CA TRP A 431 26.73 30.01 0.03
C TRP A 431 25.92 30.73 1.12
N LEU A 432 25.63 30.09 2.26
CA LEU A 432 24.81 30.69 3.33
C LEU A 432 25.63 31.07 4.57
N PRO A 433 25.42 32.27 5.15
CA PRO A 433 26.00 32.63 6.44
C PRO A 433 25.59 31.66 7.55
N ARG A 434 26.48 31.40 8.51
CA ARG A 434 26.33 30.37 9.58
C ARG A 434 24.98 30.32 10.31
N HIS A 435 24.35 31.47 10.54
CA HIS A 435 23.09 31.60 11.28
C HIS A 435 21.84 31.37 10.40
N VAL A 436 21.95 31.55 9.08
CA VAL A 436 20.80 31.44 8.17
C VAL A 436 20.42 29.97 8.01
N LEU A 437 19.18 29.65 8.38
CA LEU A 437 18.56 28.33 8.20
C LEU A 437 19.39 27.19 8.80
N ALA A 438 20.06 27.40 9.94
CA ALA A 438 21.05 26.48 10.48
C ALA A 438 20.58 25.02 10.51
N THR A 439 19.36 24.75 10.98
CA THR A 439 18.73 23.41 10.97
C THR A 439 17.98 23.08 9.68
N GLN A 440 17.38 24.08 9.02
CA GLN A 440 16.54 23.89 7.83
C GLN A 440 17.33 23.60 6.55
N ARG A 441 18.66 23.78 6.55
CA ARG A 441 19.56 23.37 5.45
C ARG A 441 19.40 21.90 5.07
N PHE A 442 19.16 21.02 6.04
CA PHE A 442 18.92 19.60 5.75
C PHE A 442 17.58 19.39 5.03
N PHE A 443 16.55 20.17 5.33
CA PHE A 443 15.30 20.10 4.59
C PHE A 443 15.49 20.56 3.14
N LEU A 444 16.20 21.69 2.93
CA LEU A 444 16.51 22.20 1.60
C LEU A 444 17.40 21.24 0.79
N GLY A 445 18.40 20.63 1.43
CA GLY A 445 19.26 19.64 0.78
C GLY A 445 18.48 18.43 0.27
N GLY A 446 17.54 17.94 1.07
CA GLY A 446 16.64 16.87 0.66
C GLY A 446 15.64 17.33 -0.41
N PHE A 447 15.20 18.58 -0.36
CA PHE A 447 14.35 19.17 -1.39
C PHE A 447 15.02 19.18 -2.76
N PHE A 448 16.27 19.66 -2.84
CA PHE A 448 17.06 19.63 -4.07
C PHE A 448 17.36 18.19 -4.52
N ALA A 449 17.65 17.28 -3.58
CA ALA A 449 17.81 15.87 -3.91
C ALA A 449 16.54 15.26 -4.55
N GLY A 450 15.35 15.67 -4.10
CA GLY A 450 14.09 15.23 -4.67
C GLY A 450 13.81 15.74 -6.08
N LEU A 451 14.47 16.81 -6.54
CA LEU A 451 14.33 17.29 -7.93
C LEU A 451 14.86 16.30 -8.96
N TRP A 452 15.81 15.44 -8.58
CA TRP A 452 16.28 14.34 -9.44
C TRP A 452 15.16 13.40 -9.88
N ALA A 453 14.03 13.38 -9.18
CA ALA A 453 12.84 12.62 -9.56
C ALA A 453 12.31 12.99 -10.94
N PHE A 454 12.66 14.18 -11.44
CA PHE A 454 12.37 14.60 -12.81
C PHE A 454 12.89 13.63 -13.87
N VAL A 455 14.03 12.96 -13.64
CA VAL A 455 14.61 11.95 -14.54
C VAL A 455 13.65 10.78 -14.76
N GLU A 456 12.91 10.39 -13.71
CA GLU A 456 12.01 9.24 -13.71
C GLU A 456 10.53 9.68 -13.77
N ARG A 457 10.25 10.93 -14.19
CA ARG A 457 8.91 11.53 -14.14
C ARG A 457 7.79 10.72 -14.83
N LYS A 458 8.13 9.98 -15.89
CA LYS A 458 7.15 9.21 -16.69
C LYS A 458 6.81 7.85 -16.07
N ASN A 459 7.80 7.13 -15.53
CA ASN A 459 7.67 5.72 -15.15
C ASN A 459 7.86 5.45 -13.64
N GLY A 460 8.17 6.48 -12.85
CA GLY A 460 8.51 6.38 -11.42
C GLY A 460 7.35 6.48 -10.43
N ARG A 461 6.09 6.55 -10.90
CA ARG A 461 4.92 6.83 -10.03
C ARG A 461 4.88 5.95 -8.77
N GLY A 462 5.09 4.64 -8.93
CA GLY A 462 5.07 3.69 -7.81
C GLY A 462 6.16 3.98 -6.77
N LEU A 463 7.37 4.33 -7.23
CA LEU A 463 8.49 4.72 -6.37
C LEU A 463 8.21 6.03 -5.63
N PHE A 464 7.64 7.01 -6.34
CA PHE A 464 7.32 8.32 -5.77
C PHE A 464 6.24 8.25 -4.70
N LEU A 465 5.20 7.45 -4.94
CA LEU A 465 4.16 7.21 -3.94
C LEU A 465 4.69 6.41 -2.75
N TYR A 466 5.65 5.50 -2.97
CA TYR A 466 6.28 4.77 -1.87
C TYR A 466 7.09 5.71 -0.95
N SER A 467 7.96 6.55 -1.50
CA SER A 467 8.74 7.51 -0.71
C SER A 467 7.86 8.58 -0.06
N ALA A 468 6.79 9.03 -0.73
CA ALA A 468 5.82 9.96 -0.15
C ALA A 468 5.10 9.35 1.07
N ARG A 469 4.66 8.07 0.98
CA ARG A 469 4.08 7.35 2.12
C ARG A 469 5.07 7.21 3.27
N ALA A 470 6.32 6.85 2.96
CA ALA A 470 7.38 6.73 3.95
C ALA A 470 7.69 8.07 4.64
N SER A 471 7.64 9.18 3.88
CA SER A 471 7.78 10.53 4.41
C SER A 471 6.63 10.91 5.32
N VAL A 472 5.38 10.65 4.95
CA VAL A 472 4.21 10.95 5.80
C VAL A 472 4.25 10.15 7.11
N ASP A 473 4.59 8.85 7.04
CA ASP A 473 4.78 8.02 8.25
C ASP A 473 5.89 8.58 9.14
N SER A 474 7.00 9.01 8.56
CA SER A 474 8.10 9.64 9.29
C SER A 474 7.69 10.97 9.91
N LEU A 475 7.01 11.84 9.17
CA LEU A 475 6.53 13.14 9.61
C LEU A 475 5.56 13.00 10.78
N TRP A 476 4.62 12.05 10.69
CA TRP A 476 3.69 11.74 11.76
C TRP A 476 4.42 11.39 13.06
N LYS A 477 5.42 10.50 13.00
CA LYS A 477 6.24 10.11 14.15
C LYS A 477 7.04 11.27 14.72
N VAL A 478 7.64 12.09 13.86
CA VAL A 478 8.36 13.31 14.27
C VAL A 478 7.42 14.27 14.99
N GLY A 479 6.22 14.51 14.46
CA GLY A 479 5.25 15.40 15.09
C GLY A 479 4.73 14.89 16.44
N VAL A 480 4.59 13.57 16.60
CA VAL A 480 4.27 12.97 17.92
C VAL A 480 5.44 13.17 18.89
N LYS A 481 6.68 12.91 18.46
CA LYS A 481 7.89 13.07 19.29
C LYS A 481 8.11 14.53 19.72
N ARG A 482 7.91 15.48 18.80
CA ARG A 482 8.03 16.92 19.03
C ARG A 482 6.77 17.56 19.64
N ARG A 483 5.75 16.76 19.96
CA ARG A 483 4.47 17.20 20.54
C ARG A 483 3.71 18.23 19.71
N TRP A 484 3.86 18.21 18.38
CA TRP A 484 3.04 19.01 17.46
C TRP A 484 1.58 18.55 17.46
N TRP A 485 1.36 17.24 17.62
CA TRP A 485 0.04 16.64 17.74
C TRP A 485 0.05 15.49 18.76
N LYS A 486 -1.11 15.26 19.37
CA LYS A 486 -1.31 14.14 20.31
C LYS A 486 -1.58 12.85 19.53
N SER A 487 -0.90 11.77 19.90
CA SER A 487 -1.13 10.45 19.31
C SER A 487 -2.53 9.95 19.67
N MET A 488 -3.44 9.92 18.71
CA MET A 488 -4.79 9.37 18.89
C MET A 488 -4.75 7.84 18.89
N LYS A 489 -5.30 7.21 19.94
CA LYS A 489 -5.46 5.75 19.99
C LYS A 489 -6.42 5.32 18.86
N GLY A 490 -5.93 4.51 17.93
CA GLY A 490 -6.73 4.01 16.80
C GLY A 490 -6.97 5.03 15.68
N GLY A 491 -6.18 6.11 15.60
CA GLY A 491 -6.30 7.07 14.48
C GLY A 491 -6.10 6.44 13.10
N ASP A 492 -5.30 5.37 13.02
CA ASP A 492 -5.09 4.59 11.80
C ASP A 492 -6.36 3.87 11.31
N VAL A 493 -7.27 3.49 12.21
CA VAL A 493 -8.56 2.90 11.85
C VAL A 493 -9.49 3.94 11.23
N TRP A 494 -9.50 5.15 11.76
CA TRP A 494 -10.25 6.28 11.17
C TRP A 494 -9.73 6.66 9.79
N VAL A 495 -8.40 6.72 9.62
CA VAL A 495 -7.78 6.98 8.31
C VAL A 495 -8.16 5.89 7.30
N PHE A 496 -8.19 4.62 7.73
CA PHE A 496 -8.63 3.52 6.87
C PHE A 496 -10.12 3.59 6.51
N MET A 497 -10.99 3.91 7.47
CA MET A 497 -12.43 4.15 7.21
C MET A 497 -12.61 5.28 6.19
N LEU A 498 -11.91 6.41 6.37
CA LEU A 498 -11.94 7.53 5.44
C LEU A 498 -11.45 7.13 4.05
N ALA A 499 -10.41 6.30 3.97
CA ALA A 499 -9.90 5.78 2.70
C ALA A 499 -10.93 4.91 1.96
N LEU A 500 -11.65 4.04 2.69
CA LEU A 500 -12.74 3.25 2.12
C LEU A 500 -13.89 4.15 1.66
N MET A 501 -14.24 5.17 2.45
CA MET A 501 -15.28 6.13 2.11
C MET A 501 -14.95 6.86 0.80
N VAL A 502 -13.77 7.45 0.70
CA VAL A 502 -13.33 8.18 -0.50
C VAL A 502 -13.28 7.25 -1.71
N THR A 503 -12.72 6.04 -1.56
CA THR A 503 -12.66 5.06 -2.66
C THR A 503 -14.06 4.65 -3.13
N GLY A 504 -14.98 4.38 -2.20
CA GLY A 504 -16.35 4.01 -2.53
C GLY A 504 -17.12 5.14 -3.19
N VAL A 505 -17.00 6.38 -2.70
CA VAL A 505 -17.67 7.55 -3.29
C VAL A 505 -17.16 7.84 -4.69
N VAL A 506 -15.84 7.76 -4.90
CA VAL A 506 -15.26 7.93 -6.25
C VAL A 506 -15.77 6.85 -7.19
N TYR A 507 -15.79 5.59 -6.75
CA TYR A 507 -16.24 4.48 -7.59
C TYR A 507 -17.73 4.58 -7.99
N GLU A 508 -18.61 5.01 -7.09
CA GLU A 508 -20.04 5.22 -7.39
C GLU A 508 -20.28 6.42 -8.33
N LYS A 509 -19.39 7.41 -8.31
CA LYS A 509 -19.49 8.60 -9.16
C LYS A 509 -18.91 8.38 -10.53
N ASP A 510 -17.75 7.75 -10.58
CA ASP A 510 -16.99 7.46 -11.79
C ASP A 510 -16.06 6.27 -11.53
N ALA A 511 -16.46 5.10 -12.04
CA ALA A 511 -15.66 3.89 -11.93
C ALA A 511 -14.33 4.00 -12.71
N GLN A 512 -14.25 4.84 -13.75
CA GLN A 512 -13.07 4.99 -14.60
C GLN A 512 -11.96 5.83 -13.97
N ALA A 513 -12.30 6.70 -13.00
CA ALA A 513 -11.31 7.41 -12.17
C ALA A 513 -10.27 6.45 -11.53
N ILE A 514 -10.68 5.20 -11.30
CA ILE A 514 -9.78 4.09 -10.96
C ILE A 514 -9.21 3.49 -12.25
N ARG A 515 -8.04 3.98 -12.67
CA ARG A 515 -7.38 3.52 -13.91
C ARG A 515 -6.95 2.04 -13.92
N GLU A 516 -6.85 1.40 -12.77
CA GLU A 516 -6.38 0.02 -12.65
C GLU A 516 -7.55 -0.97 -12.68
N THR A 517 -7.64 -1.77 -13.74
CA THR A 517 -8.67 -2.81 -13.96
C THR A 517 -8.82 -3.77 -12.78
N ASN A 518 -7.71 -4.25 -12.22
CA ASN A 518 -7.74 -5.16 -11.07
C ASN A 518 -8.32 -4.49 -9.81
N TRP A 519 -8.08 -3.19 -9.66
CA TRP A 519 -8.62 -2.44 -8.55
C TRP A 519 -10.12 -2.15 -8.74
N ARG A 520 -10.55 -1.79 -9.95
CA ARG A 520 -11.99 -1.64 -10.29
C ARG A 520 -12.76 -2.93 -10.00
N LYS A 521 -12.27 -4.06 -10.51
CA LYS A 521 -12.84 -5.39 -10.23
C LYS A 521 -12.83 -5.73 -8.75
N GLY A 522 -11.78 -5.32 -8.03
CA GLY A 522 -11.67 -5.48 -6.58
C GLY A 522 -12.72 -4.69 -5.79
N VAL A 523 -13.01 -3.44 -6.18
CA VAL A 523 -14.04 -2.60 -5.53
C VAL A 523 -15.44 -3.13 -5.84
N SER A 524 -15.72 -3.50 -7.10
CA SER A 524 -16.97 -4.20 -7.49
C SER A 524 -17.19 -5.47 -6.66
N TRP A 525 -16.12 -6.25 -6.48
CA TRP A 525 -16.16 -7.45 -5.65
C TRP A 525 -16.38 -7.11 -4.17
N LEU A 526 -15.78 -6.05 -3.65
CA LEU A 526 -16.01 -5.58 -2.28
C LEU A 526 -17.49 -5.23 -2.05
N GLN A 527 -18.12 -4.52 -3.00
CA GLN A 527 -19.56 -4.20 -2.98
C GLN A 527 -20.48 -5.43 -3.15
N GLY A 528 -19.93 -6.56 -3.61
CA GLY A 528 -20.66 -7.80 -3.78
C GLY A 528 -21.36 -7.95 -5.13
N GLN A 529 -21.02 -7.10 -6.11
CA GLN A 529 -21.54 -7.15 -7.48
C GLN A 529 -20.85 -8.22 -8.34
N GLY A 530 -19.72 -8.77 -7.86
CA GLY A 530 -18.95 -9.81 -8.54
C GLY A 530 -17.57 -9.31 -8.96
N TRP A 531 -16.83 -10.12 -9.71
CA TRP A 531 -15.52 -9.71 -10.25
C TRP A 531 -15.72 -9.12 -11.65
N ARG A 532 -16.45 -7.99 -11.72
CA ARG A 532 -16.83 -7.31 -12.97
C ARG A 532 -16.23 -5.91 -13.04
N ASP A 533 -16.05 -5.41 -14.26
CA ASP A 533 -15.48 -4.08 -14.50
C ASP A 533 -16.51 -3.16 -15.15
N TRP A 534 -17.35 -2.54 -14.33
CA TRP A 534 -18.35 -1.57 -14.79
C TRP A 534 -17.76 -0.38 -15.54
N GLY A 535 -16.48 -0.05 -15.34
CA GLY A 535 -15.84 1.05 -16.06
C GLY A 535 -15.51 0.72 -17.52
N ALA A 536 -15.36 -0.56 -17.86
CA ALA A 536 -15.08 -1.01 -19.23
C ALA A 536 -16.36 -1.27 -20.03
N GLU A 537 -17.43 -1.73 -19.36
CA GLU A 537 -18.74 -1.93 -20.00
C GLU A 537 -19.36 -0.60 -20.48
N VAL A 538 -19.05 0.53 -19.83
CA VAL A 538 -19.50 1.86 -20.30
C VAL A 538 -18.78 2.26 -21.60
N ASP A 539 -17.46 2.06 -21.67
CA ASP A 539 -16.70 2.34 -22.91
C ASP A 539 -17.21 1.48 -24.08
N GLU A 540 -17.44 0.17 -23.84
CA GLU A 540 -17.95 -0.74 -24.88
C GLU A 540 -19.35 -0.33 -25.39
N ASN A 541 -20.25 0.14 -24.51
CA ASN A 541 -21.57 0.62 -24.94
C ASN A 541 -21.49 1.98 -25.66
N GLU A 542 -20.60 2.88 -25.24
CA GLU A 542 -20.38 4.17 -25.91
C GLU A 542 -19.81 3.97 -27.32
N ASP A 543 -18.84 3.06 -27.48
CA ASP A 543 -18.28 2.68 -28.79
C ASP A 543 -19.34 2.02 -29.70
N GLU A 544 -20.22 1.17 -29.15
CA GLU A 544 -21.34 0.55 -29.90
C GLU A 544 -22.41 1.57 -30.33
N ASP A 545 -22.70 2.58 -29.50
CA ASP A 545 -23.64 3.66 -29.81
C ASP A 545 -23.07 4.60 -30.90
N GLU A 546 -21.76 4.90 -30.88
CA GLU A 546 -21.08 5.66 -31.93
C GLU A 546 -21.05 4.90 -33.27
N GLU A 547 -20.75 3.60 -33.25
CA GLU A 547 -20.80 2.74 -34.46
C GLU A 547 -22.22 2.55 -35.02
N GLY A 548 -23.24 2.59 -34.17
CA GLY A 548 -24.65 2.54 -34.58
C GLY A 548 -25.09 3.80 -35.32
N GLN A 549 -24.66 4.97 -34.83
CA GLN A 549 -24.96 6.26 -35.45
C GLN A 549 -24.22 6.48 -36.79
N GLU A 550 -22.99 5.95 -36.94
CA GLU A 550 -22.27 5.99 -38.22
C GLU A 550 -22.87 5.06 -39.29
N LYS A 551 -23.66 4.06 -38.92
CA LYS A 551 -24.34 3.15 -39.88
C LYS A 551 -25.73 3.63 -40.29
N GLU A 552 -26.29 4.61 -39.58
CA GLU A 552 -27.58 5.25 -39.90
C GLU A 552 -27.46 6.60 -40.61
N ALA A 553 -26.23 7.13 -40.76
CA ALA A 553 -25.88 8.30 -41.57
C ALA A 553 -25.33 7.88 -42.94
#